data_AF-A0A952USA5-F1
#
_entry.id   AF-A0A952USA5-F1
#
_cell.length_a   1.000
_cell.length_b   1.000
_cell.length_c   1.000
_cell.angle_alpha   90.00
_cell.angle_beta   90.00
_cell.angle_gamma   90.00
#
_symmetry.space_group_name_H-M   'P 1'
#
loop_
_entity.id
_entity.type
_entity.pdbx_description
1 polymer ?
#
loop_
_entity_poly.entity_id
_entity_poly.type
_entity_poly.pdbx_seq_one_letter_code
_entity_poly.pdbx_strand_id
1 'polypeptide(L)'
;MKARSLATLLAAVLAGAALLAACAPGAAVLSPPTFKLNAADSGFVRIDPPGVGDGSALFRLALTVENPNPVGVRLAGLDGDLYLRDARAAASSFRGGIDLPARASAPLVLDVKVPLGAAPALLDVIANFVAGNPVQYRFDAAVTIDVLGAPQRFPTFTVARGELSRPAGLAAPQLALTGSELRFEAIDRVRLSLRGELTNPGLIGYLAEVPQATLSVGGATAATVALAPVQVPGGGTVPVAIEFTFAPLTLGAAIAAQVQAASVGVGGLSLQVNGAWRLDAPGIATTTLGATTILRDALR
;
A
#
# COMPACT_ATOMS: atom_id res chain seq x y z
N MET A 1 -86.46 -24.15 -27.93
CA MET A 1 -85.76 -23.14 -27.10
C MET A 1 -84.81 -23.85 -26.15
N LYS A 2 -83.50 -23.94 -26.43
CA LYS A 2 -82.45 -24.43 -25.48
C LYS A 2 -81.00 -24.26 -25.99
N ALA A 3 -80.78 -24.03 -27.29
CA ALA A 3 -79.44 -23.95 -27.87
C ALA A 3 -78.75 -22.57 -27.83
N ARG A 4 -79.47 -21.48 -27.48
CA ARG A 4 -78.90 -20.11 -27.47
C ARG A 4 -78.21 -19.70 -26.16
N SER A 5 -78.34 -20.50 -25.08
CA SER A 5 -77.81 -20.16 -23.75
C SER A 5 -76.37 -20.65 -23.49
N LEU A 6 -75.88 -21.63 -24.28
CA LEU A 6 -74.53 -22.18 -24.08
C LEU A 6 -73.44 -21.33 -24.75
N ALA A 7 -73.76 -20.69 -25.88
CA ALA A 7 -72.80 -19.90 -26.65
C ALA A 7 -72.36 -18.61 -25.94
N THR A 8 -73.24 -18.00 -25.15
CA THR A 8 -72.96 -16.78 -24.38
C THR A 8 -72.09 -17.02 -23.14
N LEU A 9 -72.20 -18.19 -22.51
CA LEU A 9 -71.36 -18.56 -21.36
C LEU A 9 -69.92 -18.91 -21.77
N LEU A 10 -69.73 -19.52 -22.95
CA LEU A 10 -68.39 -19.85 -23.44
C LEU A 10 -67.58 -18.59 -23.84
N ALA A 11 -68.25 -17.58 -24.40
CA ALA A 11 -67.61 -16.31 -24.79
C ALA A 11 -67.14 -15.48 -23.58
N ALA A 12 -67.87 -15.51 -22.46
CA ALA A 12 -67.50 -14.81 -21.23
C ALA A 12 -66.27 -15.44 -20.54
N VAL A 13 -66.13 -16.77 -20.59
CA VAL A 13 -64.96 -17.48 -20.03
C VAL A 13 -63.69 -17.25 -20.88
N LEU A 14 -63.81 -17.21 -22.21
CA LEU A 14 -62.66 -16.89 -23.08
C LEU A 14 -62.21 -15.43 -22.95
N ALA A 15 -63.13 -14.47 -22.78
CA ALA A 15 -62.78 -13.06 -22.56
C ALA A 15 -62.10 -12.83 -21.20
N GLY A 16 -62.48 -13.59 -20.15
CA GLY A 16 -61.84 -13.55 -18.84
C GLY A 16 -60.41 -14.11 -18.85
N ALA A 17 -60.14 -15.17 -19.63
CA ALA A 17 -58.81 -15.77 -19.73
C ALA A 17 -57.80 -14.87 -20.48
N ALA A 18 -58.25 -14.07 -21.44
CA ALA A 18 -57.38 -13.14 -22.17
C ALA A 18 -56.90 -11.94 -21.32
N LEU A 19 -57.67 -11.52 -20.31
CA LEU A 19 -57.29 -10.43 -19.40
C LEU A 19 -56.26 -10.85 -18.35
N LEU A 20 -56.14 -12.15 -18.04
CA LEU A 20 -55.14 -12.67 -17.10
C LEU A 20 -53.76 -12.91 -17.75
N ALA A 21 -53.70 -13.02 -19.08
CA ALA A 21 -52.44 -13.19 -19.81
C ALA A 21 -51.65 -11.88 -20.02
N ALA A 22 -52.28 -10.71 -19.75
CA ALA A 22 -51.63 -9.41 -19.90
C ALA A 22 -50.76 -8.99 -18.69
N CYS A 23 -50.80 -9.75 -17.59
CA CYS A 23 -49.99 -9.53 -16.38
C CYS A 23 -48.85 -10.55 -16.26
N ALA A 24 -48.23 -10.95 -17.37
CA ALA A 24 -46.89 -11.51 -17.30
C ALA A 24 -45.90 -10.33 -17.22
N PRO A 25 -45.36 -9.96 -16.04
CA PRO A 25 -44.27 -9.00 -15.99
C PRO A 25 -43.14 -9.60 -16.81
N GLY A 26 -42.88 -9.03 -17.99
CA GLY A 26 -41.68 -9.34 -18.73
C GLY A 26 -40.52 -9.08 -17.79
N ALA A 27 -39.79 -10.14 -17.42
CA ALA A 27 -38.63 -10.03 -16.57
C ALA A 27 -37.69 -9.03 -17.25
N ALA A 28 -37.68 -7.79 -16.74
CA ALA A 28 -36.81 -6.76 -17.25
C ALA A 28 -35.40 -7.26 -16.95
N VAL A 29 -34.71 -7.75 -17.99
CA VAL A 29 -33.36 -8.28 -17.87
C VAL A 29 -32.49 -7.12 -17.41
N LEU A 30 -32.18 -7.09 -16.11
CA LEU A 30 -31.31 -6.08 -15.54
C LEU A 30 -29.94 -6.22 -16.17
N SER A 31 -29.41 -5.09 -16.64
CA SER A 31 -28.06 -5.02 -17.15
C SER A 31 -27.07 -4.95 -15.98
N PRO A 32 -25.89 -5.60 -16.10
CA PRO A 32 -24.86 -5.48 -15.08
C PRO A 32 -24.41 -4.02 -14.94
N PRO A 33 -24.03 -3.57 -13.74
CA PRO A 33 -23.35 -2.29 -13.58
C PRO A 33 -22.09 -2.22 -14.44
N THR A 34 -21.79 -1.05 -14.98
CA THR A 34 -20.55 -0.79 -15.71
C THR A 34 -19.54 -0.14 -14.78
N PHE A 35 -18.25 -0.31 -15.08
CA PHE A 35 -17.16 0.15 -14.24
C PHE A 35 -16.22 1.02 -15.05
N LYS A 36 -15.89 2.19 -14.50
CA LYS A 36 -14.90 3.11 -15.06
C LYS A 36 -13.72 3.18 -14.12
N LEU A 37 -12.53 2.90 -14.65
CA LEU A 37 -11.29 2.96 -13.89
C LEU A 37 -10.80 4.41 -13.78
N ASN A 38 -10.47 4.83 -12.57
CA ASN A 38 -9.66 6.02 -12.35
C ASN A 38 -8.19 5.61 -12.24
N ALA A 39 -7.47 5.72 -13.36
CA ALA A 39 -6.07 5.29 -13.44
C ALA A 39 -5.12 6.16 -12.60
N ALA A 40 -5.48 7.42 -12.30
CA ALA A 40 -4.61 8.32 -11.54
C ALA A 40 -4.51 7.92 -10.06
N ASP A 41 -5.59 7.33 -9.53
CA ASP A 41 -5.74 6.90 -8.13
C ASP A 41 -5.67 5.38 -7.96
N SER A 42 -5.35 4.64 -9.04
CA SER A 42 -5.18 3.18 -9.03
C SER A 42 -3.70 2.80 -9.20
N GLY A 43 -3.24 1.83 -8.42
CA GLY A 43 -1.87 1.34 -8.46
C GLY A 43 -1.37 0.84 -7.12
N PHE A 44 -0.05 0.64 -7.00
CA PHE A 44 0.57 0.25 -5.75
C PHE A 44 0.57 1.41 -4.75
N VAL A 45 0.01 1.14 -3.57
CA VAL A 45 0.04 2.06 -2.42
C VAL A 45 1.22 1.71 -1.49
N ARG A 46 1.52 0.42 -1.39
CA ARG A 46 2.64 -0.11 -0.61
C ARG A 46 3.15 -1.40 -1.25
N ILE A 47 4.45 -1.64 -1.21
CA ILE A 47 5.11 -2.86 -1.67
C ILE A 47 6.13 -3.24 -0.60
N ASP A 48 5.86 -4.29 0.16
CA ASP A 48 6.80 -4.85 1.13
C ASP A 48 7.36 -6.17 0.56
N PRO A 49 8.61 -6.20 0.06
CA PRO A 49 9.21 -7.41 -0.47
C PRO A 49 9.33 -8.51 0.60
N PRO A 50 9.53 -9.78 0.19
CA PRO A 50 9.77 -10.86 1.13
C PRO A 50 10.93 -10.53 2.09
N GLY A 51 10.69 -10.68 3.40
CA GLY A 51 11.67 -10.34 4.44
C GLY A 51 11.67 -8.87 4.88
N VAL A 52 10.75 -8.05 4.37
CA VAL A 52 10.45 -6.70 4.86
C VAL A 52 8.95 -6.61 5.15
N GLY A 53 8.57 -5.95 6.25
CA GLY A 53 7.17 -5.71 6.58
C GLY A 53 6.36 -6.99 6.70
N ASP A 54 5.21 -7.06 6.00
CA ASP A 54 4.36 -8.25 5.96
C ASP A 54 4.55 -9.10 4.68
N GLY A 55 5.58 -8.81 3.87
CA GLY A 55 5.88 -9.54 2.64
C GLY A 55 4.77 -9.48 1.59
N SER A 56 4.01 -8.38 1.56
CA SER A 56 2.89 -8.18 0.65
C SER A 56 2.91 -6.81 -0.03
N ALA A 57 2.23 -6.71 -1.17
CA ALA A 57 1.93 -5.43 -1.78
C ALA A 57 0.45 -5.10 -1.63
N LEU A 58 0.15 -3.82 -1.40
CA LEU A 58 -1.20 -3.28 -1.40
C LEU A 58 -1.46 -2.58 -2.73
N PHE A 59 -2.38 -3.12 -3.52
CA PHE A 59 -2.80 -2.57 -4.80
C PHE A 59 -4.19 -1.96 -4.67
N ARG A 60 -4.32 -0.66 -4.98
CA ARG A 60 -5.59 0.06 -4.97
C ARG A 60 -6.20 0.12 -6.36
N LEU A 61 -7.48 -0.20 -6.46
CA LEU A 61 -8.32 0.05 -7.63
C LEU A 61 -9.38 1.10 -7.26
N ALA A 62 -9.25 2.29 -7.82
CA ALA A 62 -10.25 3.34 -7.72
C ALA A 62 -11.18 3.25 -8.94
N LEU A 63 -12.44 2.91 -8.69
CA LEU A 63 -13.46 2.67 -9.72
C LEU A 63 -14.64 3.61 -9.51
N THR A 64 -15.32 3.95 -10.59
CA THR A 64 -16.67 4.53 -10.58
C THR A 64 -17.62 3.50 -11.15
N VAL A 65 -18.57 3.05 -10.33
CA VAL A 65 -19.58 2.07 -10.72
C VAL A 65 -20.81 2.82 -11.20
N GLU A 66 -21.32 2.47 -12.38
CA GLU A 66 -22.46 3.10 -13.01
C GLU A 66 -23.60 2.08 -13.16
N ASN A 67 -24.80 2.47 -12.72
CA ASN A 67 -25.99 1.66 -12.84
C ASN A 67 -26.78 2.07 -14.10
N PRO A 68 -26.79 1.27 -15.16
CA PRO A 68 -27.55 1.59 -16.38
C PRO A 68 -29.06 1.41 -16.21
N ASN A 69 -29.50 0.74 -15.14
CA ASN A 69 -30.90 0.36 -14.95
C ASN A 69 -31.75 1.56 -14.50
N PRO A 70 -33.04 1.60 -14.87
CA PRO A 70 -33.98 2.65 -14.45
C PRO A 70 -34.43 2.50 -12.99
N VAL A 71 -33.94 1.47 -12.28
CA VAL A 71 -34.24 1.19 -10.88
C VAL A 71 -32.94 1.22 -10.06
N GLY A 72 -33.05 1.61 -8.80
CA GLY A 72 -31.93 1.52 -7.87
C GLY A 72 -31.58 0.06 -7.59
N VAL A 73 -30.28 -0.23 -7.52
CA VAL A 73 -29.74 -1.55 -7.19
C VAL A 73 -28.67 -1.40 -6.14
N ARG A 74 -28.37 -2.47 -5.39
CA ARG A 74 -27.25 -2.48 -4.45
C ARG A 74 -26.15 -3.39 -4.97
N LEU A 75 -24.92 -2.90 -5.08
CA LEU A 75 -23.75 -3.73 -5.36
C LEU A 75 -23.41 -4.55 -4.11
N ALA A 76 -23.99 -5.75 -4.03
CA ALA A 76 -23.89 -6.64 -2.87
C ALA A 76 -22.56 -7.38 -2.78
N GLY A 77 -21.94 -7.69 -3.92
CA GLY A 77 -20.68 -8.41 -3.93
C GLY A 77 -19.89 -8.26 -5.22
N LEU A 78 -18.58 -8.36 -5.09
CA LEU A 78 -17.67 -8.42 -6.22
C LEU A 78 -16.56 -9.42 -5.87
N ASP A 79 -16.48 -10.50 -6.63
CA ASP A 79 -15.51 -11.59 -6.45
C ASP A 79 -14.60 -11.61 -7.65
N GLY A 80 -13.33 -11.31 -7.49
CA GLY A 80 -12.43 -11.19 -8.63
C GLY A 80 -10.99 -11.55 -8.35
N ASP A 81 -10.24 -11.54 -9.43
CA ASP A 81 -8.82 -11.82 -9.48
C ASP A 81 -8.10 -10.64 -10.12
N LEU A 82 -7.08 -10.14 -9.43
CA LEU A 82 -6.13 -9.17 -9.95
C LEU A 82 -5.04 -9.92 -10.71
N TYR A 83 -4.80 -9.49 -11.94
CA TYR A 83 -3.72 -9.95 -12.80
C TYR A 83 -2.75 -8.80 -13.03
N LEU A 84 -1.46 -9.08 -12.91
CA LEU A 84 -0.38 -8.19 -13.32
C LEU A 84 0.33 -8.85 -14.50
N ARG A 85 0.30 -8.20 -15.67
CA ARG A 85 0.50 -8.83 -16.98
C ARG A 85 -0.44 -10.02 -17.12
N ASP A 86 0.11 -11.23 -17.21
CA ASP A 86 -0.64 -12.49 -17.33
C ASP A 86 -0.60 -13.34 -16.04
N ALA A 87 0.09 -12.87 -15.00
CA ALA A 87 0.20 -13.58 -13.73
C ALA A 87 -0.95 -13.19 -12.80
N ARG A 88 -1.66 -14.19 -12.26
CA ARG A 88 -2.64 -13.97 -11.20
C ARG A 88 -1.92 -13.51 -9.93
N ALA A 89 -2.13 -12.25 -9.55
CA ALA A 89 -1.48 -11.62 -8.42
C ALA A 89 -2.20 -11.90 -7.10
N ALA A 90 -3.54 -11.75 -7.08
CA ALA A 90 -4.34 -11.97 -5.88
C ALA A 90 -5.80 -12.20 -6.21
N ALA A 91 -6.49 -12.92 -5.32
CA ALA A 91 -7.95 -12.92 -5.26
C ALA A 91 -8.43 -11.76 -4.39
N SER A 92 -9.56 -11.15 -4.73
CA SER A 92 -10.21 -10.10 -3.97
C SER A 92 -11.71 -10.37 -3.87
N SER A 93 -12.29 -10.13 -2.70
CA SER A 93 -13.72 -10.20 -2.50
C SER A 93 -14.20 -8.95 -1.77
N PHE A 94 -15.18 -8.27 -2.35
CA PHE A 94 -15.88 -7.15 -1.75
C PHE A 94 -17.29 -7.58 -1.34
N ARG A 95 -17.72 -7.18 -0.15
CA ARG A 95 -19.06 -7.44 0.43
C ARG A 95 -19.67 -6.18 1.06
N GLY A 96 -19.17 -5.00 0.70
CA GLY A 96 -19.53 -3.75 1.39
C GLY A 96 -20.92 -3.22 1.08
N GLY A 97 -21.60 -3.72 0.04
CA GLY A 97 -22.99 -3.37 -0.24
C GLY A 97 -23.18 -1.88 -0.54
N ILE A 98 -22.82 -1.42 -1.74
CA ILE A 98 -22.96 0.00 -2.15
C ILE A 98 -24.30 0.21 -2.84
N ASP A 99 -25.06 1.22 -2.39
CA ASP A 99 -26.30 1.59 -3.07
C ASP A 99 -26.00 2.38 -4.35
N LEU A 100 -26.56 1.92 -5.47
CA LEU A 100 -26.47 2.53 -6.78
C LEU A 100 -27.84 3.03 -7.19
N PRO A 101 -28.11 4.35 -7.12
CA PRO A 101 -29.38 4.90 -7.57
C PRO A 101 -29.62 4.60 -9.05
N ALA A 102 -30.89 4.71 -9.47
CA ALA A 102 -31.27 4.53 -10.87
C ALA A 102 -30.49 5.50 -11.77
N ARG A 103 -29.87 4.98 -12.84
CA ARG A 103 -29.11 5.78 -13.82
C ARG A 103 -28.05 6.70 -13.21
N ALA A 104 -27.46 6.29 -12.08
CA ALA A 104 -26.47 7.08 -11.35
C ALA A 104 -25.15 6.31 -11.23
N SER A 105 -24.16 6.97 -10.65
CA SER A 105 -22.84 6.40 -10.37
C SER A 105 -22.43 6.58 -8.91
N ALA A 106 -21.58 5.69 -8.42
CA ALA A 106 -20.98 5.78 -7.09
C ALA A 106 -19.48 5.41 -7.14
N PRO A 107 -18.63 6.03 -6.30
CA PRO A 107 -17.24 5.65 -6.17
C PRO A 107 -17.10 4.31 -5.43
N LEU A 108 -16.14 3.50 -5.88
CA LEU A 108 -15.75 2.23 -5.27
C LEU A 108 -14.22 2.16 -5.20
N VAL A 109 -13.68 2.00 -4.01
CA VAL A 109 -12.24 1.76 -3.81
C VAL A 109 -12.04 0.32 -3.33
N LEU A 110 -11.21 -0.43 -4.04
CA LEU A 110 -10.84 -1.79 -3.68
C LEU A 110 -9.35 -1.83 -3.36
N ASP A 111 -9.03 -2.18 -2.13
CA ASP A 111 -7.66 -2.43 -1.70
C ASP A 111 -7.39 -3.94 -1.72
N VAL A 112 -6.55 -4.37 -2.65
CA VAL A 112 -6.21 -5.78 -2.91
C VAL A 112 -4.84 -6.08 -2.33
N LYS A 113 -4.79 -7.03 -1.39
CA LYS A 113 -3.52 -7.51 -0.81
C LYS A 113 -2.92 -8.61 -1.68
N VAL A 114 -1.71 -8.37 -2.18
CA VAL A 114 -0.95 -9.26 -3.05
C VAL A 114 0.16 -9.94 -2.23
N PRO A 115 0.07 -11.25 -1.95
CA PRO A 115 1.07 -11.95 -1.15
C PRO A 115 2.33 -12.25 -2.00
N LEU A 116 3.38 -11.44 -1.85
CA LEU A 116 4.60 -11.57 -2.66
C LEU A 116 5.41 -12.82 -2.31
N GLY A 117 5.39 -13.23 -1.04
CA GLY A 117 6.07 -14.46 -0.61
C GLY A 117 5.51 -15.75 -1.23
N ALA A 118 4.27 -15.75 -1.71
CA ALA A 118 3.63 -16.93 -2.30
C ALA A 118 3.79 -17.03 -3.82
N ALA A 119 4.26 -15.96 -4.49
CA ALA A 119 4.33 -15.88 -5.94
C ALA A 119 5.62 -15.18 -6.40
N PRO A 120 6.76 -15.90 -6.46
CA PRO A 120 8.05 -15.33 -6.86
C PRO A 120 8.03 -14.64 -8.23
N ALA A 121 7.23 -15.14 -9.18
CA ALA A 121 7.07 -14.55 -10.51
C ALA A 121 6.53 -13.10 -10.48
N LEU A 122 5.84 -12.68 -9.40
CA LEU A 122 5.38 -11.31 -9.25
C LEU A 122 6.53 -10.35 -8.89
N LEU A 123 7.62 -10.84 -8.29
CA LEU A 123 8.78 -10.01 -7.96
C LEU A 123 9.41 -9.46 -9.24
N ASP A 124 9.55 -10.29 -10.28
CA ASP A 124 10.06 -9.84 -11.58
C ASP A 124 9.16 -8.79 -12.22
N VAL A 125 7.84 -8.92 -12.09
CA VAL A 125 6.88 -7.93 -12.61
C VAL A 125 7.02 -6.60 -11.85
N ILE A 126 7.21 -6.64 -10.53
CA ILE A 126 7.42 -5.45 -9.72
C ILE A 126 8.79 -4.83 -9.99
N ALA A 127 9.86 -5.62 -10.11
CA ALA A 127 11.19 -5.15 -10.49
C ALA A 127 11.16 -4.40 -11.83
N ASN A 128 10.43 -4.93 -12.82
CA ASN A 128 10.21 -4.25 -14.09
C ASN A 128 9.49 -2.91 -13.93
N PHE A 129 8.45 -2.84 -13.09
CA PHE A 129 7.74 -1.61 -12.77
C PHE A 129 8.64 -0.57 -12.08
N VAL A 130 9.47 -1.00 -11.12
CA VAL A 130 10.46 -0.17 -10.40
C VAL A 130 11.51 0.38 -11.37
N ALA A 131 11.93 -0.42 -12.34
CA ALA A 131 12.83 0.01 -13.42
C ALA A 131 12.19 0.97 -14.43
N GLY A 132 10.90 1.32 -14.27
CA GLY A 132 10.17 2.25 -15.13
C GLY A 132 9.56 1.64 -16.38
N ASN A 133 9.50 0.31 -16.47
CA ASN A 133 8.79 -0.35 -17.55
C ASN A 133 7.28 -0.37 -17.25
N PRO A 134 6.44 -0.10 -18.26
CA PRO A 134 5.01 -0.19 -18.08
C PRO A 134 4.58 -1.63 -17.72
N VAL A 135 3.69 -1.75 -16.75
CA VAL A 135 3.10 -3.02 -16.33
C VAL A 135 1.60 -2.95 -16.48
N GLN A 136 1.06 -3.70 -17.42
CA GLN A 136 -0.38 -3.83 -17.60
C GLN A 136 -0.98 -4.58 -16.40
N TYR A 137 -2.17 -4.17 -15.99
CA TYR A 137 -2.96 -4.90 -15.01
C TYR A 137 -4.40 -5.07 -15.49
N ARG A 138 -5.02 -6.12 -15.01
CA ARG A 138 -6.42 -6.45 -15.29
C ARG A 138 -7.08 -6.97 -14.03
N PHE A 139 -8.33 -6.57 -13.81
CA PHE A 139 -9.14 -7.09 -12.72
C PHE A 139 -10.39 -7.71 -13.32
N ASP A 140 -10.51 -9.04 -13.18
CA ASP A 140 -11.64 -9.82 -13.68
C ASP A 140 -12.49 -10.23 -12.49
N ALA A 141 -13.79 -9.95 -12.52
CA ALA A 141 -14.67 -10.24 -11.39
C ALA A 141 -16.08 -10.67 -11.81
N ALA A 142 -16.68 -11.51 -10.98
CA ALA A 142 -18.11 -11.77 -10.97
C ALA A 142 -18.80 -10.74 -10.06
N VAL A 143 -19.84 -10.09 -10.60
CA VAL A 143 -20.57 -9.03 -9.92
C VAL A 143 -21.88 -9.59 -9.37
N THR A 144 -22.19 -9.31 -8.11
CA THR A 144 -23.47 -9.62 -7.49
C THR A 144 -24.16 -8.32 -7.13
N ILE A 145 -25.35 -8.11 -7.70
CA ILE A 145 -26.23 -7.02 -7.31
C ILE A 145 -27.40 -7.58 -6.49
N ASP A 146 -28.00 -6.75 -5.66
CA ASP A 146 -29.25 -7.02 -4.98
C ASP A 146 -30.28 -6.00 -5.48
N VAL A 147 -31.43 -6.52 -5.92
CA VAL A 147 -32.58 -5.70 -6.29
C VAL A 147 -33.76 -6.13 -5.43
N LEU A 148 -34.20 -5.24 -4.55
CA LEU A 148 -35.36 -5.44 -3.66
C LEU A 148 -35.25 -6.72 -2.80
N GLY A 149 -34.03 -7.08 -2.37
CA GLY A 149 -33.77 -8.27 -1.55
C GLY A 149 -33.50 -9.54 -2.36
N ALA A 150 -33.50 -9.47 -3.69
CA ALA A 150 -33.19 -10.59 -4.57
C ALA A 150 -31.76 -10.44 -5.14
N PRO A 151 -30.80 -11.30 -4.72
CA PRO A 151 -29.46 -11.27 -5.25
C PRO A 151 -29.40 -11.85 -6.67
N GLN A 152 -28.78 -11.11 -7.59
CA GLN A 152 -28.50 -11.53 -8.96
C GLN A 152 -26.98 -11.51 -9.19
N ARG A 153 -26.43 -12.66 -9.57
CA ARG A 153 -25.00 -12.82 -9.90
C ARG A 153 -24.80 -12.85 -11.41
N PHE A 154 -23.87 -12.04 -11.89
CA PHE A 154 -23.44 -12.04 -13.27
C PHE A 154 -22.18 -12.91 -13.46
N PRO A 155 -21.94 -13.44 -14.67
CA PRO A 155 -20.69 -14.12 -15.00
C PRO A 155 -19.46 -13.23 -14.77
N THR A 156 -18.28 -13.85 -14.70
CA THR A 156 -17.01 -13.11 -14.60
C THR A 156 -16.74 -12.33 -15.88
N PHE A 157 -16.39 -11.05 -15.75
CA PHE A 157 -15.93 -10.22 -16.85
C PHE A 157 -14.83 -9.27 -16.37
N THR A 158 -14.11 -8.64 -17.31
CA THR A 158 -13.10 -7.63 -16.98
C THR A 158 -13.77 -6.36 -16.48
N VAL A 159 -13.63 -6.10 -15.18
CA VAL A 159 -14.15 -4.91 -14.51
C VAL A 159 -13.22 -3.71 -14.77
N ALA A 160 -11.91 -3.94 -14.75
CA ALA A 160 -10.93 -2.89 -14.98
C ALA A 160 -9.70 -3.41 -15.72
N ARG A 161 -9.12 -2.54 -16.55
CA ARG A 161 -7.82 -2.74 -17.19
C ARG A 161 -7.08 -1.41 -17.21
N GLY A 162 -5.80 -1.44 -16.87
CA GLY A 162 -4.96 -0.25 -16.89
C GLY A 162 -3.49 -0.61 -17.05
N GLU A 163 -2.65 0.41 -16.90
CA GLU A 163 -1.20 0.29 -16.97
C GLU A 163 -0.57 1.07 -15.81
N LEU A 164 0.41 0.46 -15.16
CA LEU A 164 1.29 1.10 -14.20
C LEU A 164 2.46 1.72 -14.95
N SER A 165 2.52 3.04 -15.00
CA SER A 165 3.54 3.77 -15.77
C SER A 165 4.36 4.77 -14.94
N ARG A 166 4.06 4.92 -13.63
CA ARG A 166 4.85 5.77 -12.74
C ARG A 166 5.90 4.93 -12.01
N PRO A 167 7.18 4.96 -12.42
CA PRO A 167 8.23 4.27 -11.67
C PRO A 167 8.26 4.76 -10.22
N ALA A 168 8.47 3.81 -9.32
CA ALA A 168 8.82 4.09 -7.94
C ALA A 168 10.22 3.54 -7.69
N GLY A 169 11.22 4.44 -7.64
CA GLY A 169 12.55 4.07 -7.19
C GLY A 169 12.59 3.87 -5.66
N LEU A 170 13.69 3.30 -5.17
CA LEU A 170 13.96 3.29 -3.73
C LEU A 170 14.29 4.71 -3.26
N ALA A 171 13.53 5.21 -2.29
CA ALA A 171 13.71 6.53 -1.72
C ALA A 171 14.65 6.48 -0.51
N ALA A 172 15.47 7.52 -0.33
CA ALA A 172 16.32 7.65 0.86
C ALA A 172 15.45 7.70 2.13
N PRO A 173 15.79 6.93 3.17
CA PRO A 173 15.07 7.02 4.43
C PRO A 173 15.41 8.33 5.16
N GLN A 174 14.50 8.77 6.02
CA GLN A 174 14.65 9.95 6.87
C GLN A 174 14.84 9.49 8.31
N LEU A 175 15.93 9.90 8.95
CA LEU A 175 16.19 9.63 10.36
C LEU A 175 15.83 10.86 11.21
N ALA A 176 14.91 10.69 12.15
CA ALA A 176 14.59 11.68 13.17
C ALA A 176 15.05 11.18 14.54
N LEU A 177 15.79 11.98 15.30
CA LEU A 177 16.14 11.61 16.67
C LEU A 177 14.95 11.83 17.61
N THR A 178 14.75 10.86 18.49
CA THR A 178 13.75 10.90 19.57
C THR A 178 14.39 10.95 20.94
N GLY A 179 15.67 10.57 21.05
CA GLY A 179 16.43 10.75 22.27
C GLY A 179 17.91 10.42 22.09
N SER A 180 18.68 10.84 23.08
CA SER A 180 20.12 10.62 23.12
C SER A 180 20.57 10.45 24.56
N GLU A 181 21.58 9.63 24.75
CA GLU A 181 22.20 9.39 26.06
C GLU A 181 23.70 9.31 25.87
N LEU A 182 24.42 10.04 26.71
CA LEU A 182 25.88 10.06 26.74
C LEU A 182 26.33 9.53 28.09
N ARG A 183 27.07 8.43 28.09
CA ARG A 183 27.52 7.76 29.32
C ARG A 183 29.00 7.46 29.29
N PHE A 184 29.70 7.82 30.35
CA PHE A 184 31.08 7.37 30.57
C PHE A 184 31.08 5.90 31.01
N GLU A 185 31.81 5.07 30.28
CA GLU A 185 32.05 3.67 30.66
C GLU A 185 33.38 3.50 31.38
N ALA A 186 34.35 4.33 31.00
CA ALA A 186 35.65 4.46 31.63
C ALA A 186 36.13 5.91 31.50
N ILE A 187 37.27 6.23 32.12
CA ILE A 187 37.86 7.57 32.08
C ILE A 187 38.16 8.02 30.64
N ASP A 188 38.55 7.08 29.78
CA ASP A 188 38.93 7.30 28.39
C ASP A 188 37.88 6.80 27.40
N ARG A 189 36.69 6.41 27.85
CA ARG A 189 35.67 5.77 27.01
C ARG A 189 34.28 6.29 27.29
N VAL A 190 33.65 6.81 26.24
CA VAL A 190 32.28 7.29 26.26
C VAL A 190 31.44 6.48 25.29
N ARG A 191 30.27 6.05 25.75
CA ARG A 191 29.19 5.51 24.93
C ARG A 191 28.17 6.61 24.65
N LEU A 192 27.85 6.78 23.37
CA LEU A 192 26.76 7.61 22.90
C LEU A 192 25.68 6.70 22.31
N SER A 193 24.52 6.67 22.96
CA SER A 193 23.34 5.96 22.49
C SER A 193 22.37 6.96 21.88
N LEU A 194 22.07 6.80 20.59
CA LEU A 194 21.10 7.61 19.87
C LEU A 194 19.86 6.75 19.60
N ARG A 195 18.69 7.25 19.98
CA ARG A 195 17.39 6.65 19.67
C ARG A 195 16.68 7.54 18.66
N GLY A 196 16.11 6.93 17.64
CA GLY A 196 15.41 7.66 16.60
C GLY A 196 14.37 6.83 15.88
N GLU A 197 13.77 7.45 14.89
CA GLU A 197 12.78 6.88 14.00
C GLU A 197 13.28 6.99 12.56
N LEU A 198 13.31 5.86 11.86
CA LEU A 198 13.67 5.78 10.47
C LEU A 198 12.39 5.67 9.63
N THR A 199 12.11 6.69 8.82
CA THR A 199 10.90 6.77 7.99
C THR A 199 11.25 6.55 6.52
N ASN A 200 10.53 5.66 5.86
CA ASN A 200 10.61 5.46 4.42
C ASN A 200 9.52 6.25 3.71
N PRO A 201 9.84 7.34 2.97
CA PRO A 201 8.84 8.12 2.25
C PRO A 201 8.37 7.46 0.95
N GLY A 202 9.06 6.41 0.49
CA GLY A 202 8.73 5.67 -0.72
C GLY A 202 7.72 4.56 -0.47
N LEU A 203 7.06 4.10 -1.53
CA LEU A 203 6.07 3.02 -1.45
C LEU A 203 6.68 1.62 -1.31
N ILE A 204 7.99 1.47 -1.57
CA ILE A 204 8.69 0.17 -1.57
C ILE A 204 9.47 0.05 -0.27
N GLY A 205 9.17 -0.99 0.51
CA GLY A 205 9.94 -1.37 1.68
C GLY A 205 11.30 -1.95 1.31
N TYR A 206 12.28 -1.77 2.19
CA TYR A 206 13.65 -2.25 2.00
C TYR A 206 14.33 -2.56 3.33
N LEU A 207 15.44 -3.29 3.25
CA LEU A 207 16.47 -3.36 4.27
C LEU A 207 17.37 -2.13 4.10
N ALA A 208 17.37 -1.25 5.10
CA ALA A 208 18.24 -0.09 5.17
C ALA A 208 19.51 -0.45 5.96
N GLU A 209 20.66 -0.33 5.33
CA GLU A 209 21.97 -0.57 5.95
C GLU A 209 22.83 0.68 5.78
N VAL A 210 23.68 0.95 6.79
CA VAL A 210 24.77 1.91 6.66
C VAL A 210 26.07 1.15 6.94
N PRO A 211 26.73 0.63 5.90
CA PRO A 211 27.92 -0.22 6.07
C PRO A 211 29.04 0.47 6.85
N GLN A 212 29.11 1.81 6.74
CA GLN A 212 30.04 2.64 7.48
C GLN A 212 29.39 3.99 7.82
N ALA A 213 29.15 4.20 9.12
CA ALA A 213 28.69 5.44 9.70
C ALA A 213 29.82 6.09 10.50
N THR A 214 30.11 7.35 10.24
CA THR A 214 31.12 8.15 10.93
C THR A 214 30.43 9.17 11.83
N LEU A 215 30.71 9.09 13.13
CA LEU A 215 30.32 10.10 14.12
C LEU A 215 31.39 11.19 14.17
N SER A 216 30.95 12.44 14.05
CA SER A 216 31.75 13.62 14.35
C SER A 216 31.18 14.34 15.57
N VAL A 217 32.06 14.71 16.49
CA VAL A 217 31.74 15.43 17.74
C VAL A 217 32.54 16.72 17.75
N GLY A 218 31.88 17.87 17.88
CA GLY A 218 32.58 19.17 17.83
C GLY A 218 33.37 19.39 16.53
N GLY A 219 32.98 18.73 15.43
CA GLY A 219 33.68 18.76 14.14
C GLY A 219 34.83 17.76 13.98
N ALA A 220 35.30 17.13 15.06
CA ALA A 220 36.32 16.08 15.00
C ALA A 220 35.69 14.70 14.79
N THR A 221 36.33 13.82 14.02
CA THR A 221 35.86 12.43 13.85
C THR A 221 36.08 11.65 15.15
N ALA A 222 34.99 11.16 15.73
CA ALA A 222 34.99 10.49 17.02
C ALA A 222 34.98 8.96 16.91
N ALA A 223 34.14 8.42 16.03
CA ALA A 223 34.01 6.98 15.86
C ALA A 223 33.54 6.62 14.45
N THR A 224 33.76 5.36 14.09
CA THR A 224 33.19 4.74 12.90
C THR A 224 32.57 3.40 13.29
N VAL A 225 31.36 3.12 12.83
CA VAL A 225 30.62 1.89 13.13
C VAL A 225 29.85 1.43 11.89
N ALA A 226 29.64 0.12 11.76
CA ALA A 226 28.68 -0.42 10.78
C ALA A 226 27.31 -0.53 11.44
N LEU A 227 26.27 0.01 10.80
CA LEU A 227 24.89 -0.12 11.29
C LEU A 227 24.26 -1.37 10.69
N ALA A 228 23.69 -2.21 11.56
CA ALA A 228 23.00 -3.42 11.15
C ALA A 228 21.83 -3.09 10.21
N PRO A 229 21.51 -3.97 9.24
CA PRO A 229 20.35 -3.79 8.38
C PRO A 229 19.05 -3.71 9.20
N VAL A 230 18.22 -2.71 8.91
CA VAL A 230 16.90 -2.53 9.51
C VAL A 230 15.84 -2.66 8.44
N GLN A 231 14.80 -3.45 8.70
CA GLN A 231 13.63 -3.53 7.82
C GLN A 231 12.80 -2.26 7.96
N VAL A 232 12.59 -1.54 6.86
CA VAL A 232 11.73 -0.35 6.81
C VAL A 232 10.62 -0.59 5.78
N PRO A 233 9.37 -0.84 6.21
CA PRO A 233 8.23 -1.02 5.29
C PRO A 233 7.99 0.19 4.38
N GLY A 234 7.32 -0.01 3.25
CA GLY A 234 6.92 1.07 2.34
C GLY A 234 5.98 2.06 3.03
N GLY A 235 6.32 3.35 3.02
CA GLY A 235 5.56 4.39 3.72
C GLY A 235 5.59 4.27 5.25
N GLY A 236 6.45 3.40 5.80
CA GLY A 236 6.49 3.07 7.22
C GLY A 236 7.55 3.83 8.01
N THR A 237 7.41 3.77 9.34
CA THR A 237 8.37 4.31 10.30
C THR A 237 8.74 3.22 11.29
N VAL A 238 10.05 3.07 11.57
CA VAL A 238 10.56 2.06 12.51
C VAL A 238 11.51 2.71 13.53
N PRO A 239 11.46 2.30 14.81
CA PRO A 239 12.42 2.77 15.79
C PRO A 239 13.80 2.17 15.52
N VAL A 240 14.84 2.97 15.69
CA VAL A 240 16.23 2.56 15.54
C VAL A 240 17.06 3.05 16.72
N ALA A 241 18.06 2.25 17.11
CA ALA A 241 19.05 2.61 18.09
C ALA A 241 20.44 2.51 17.44
N ILE A 242 21.24 3.55 17.62
CA ILE A 242 22.61 3.64 17.12
C ILE A 242 23.53 3.87 18.30
N GLU A 243 24.52 3.00 18.46
CA GLU A 243 25.52 3.11 19.53
C GLU A 243 26.88 3.46 18.94
N PHE A 244 27.53 4.47 19.52
CA PHE A 244 28.92 4.81 19.24
C PHE A 244 29.74 4.72 20.51
N THR A 245 30.96 4.23 20.39
CA THR A 245 31.95 4.24 21.46
C THR A 245 33.18 4.99 20.99
N PHE A 246 33.65 5.97 21.74
CA PHE A 246 34.83 6.76 21.38
C PHE A 246 35.61 7.22 22.61
N ALA A 247 36.84 7.66 22.38
CA ALA A 247 37.73 8.21 23.40
C ALA A 247 37.76 9.75 23.32
N PRO A 248 37.17 10.50 24.26
CA PRO A 248 37.08 11.96 24.14
C PRO A 248 38.45 12.64 24.09
N LEU A 249 39.44 12.08 24.79
CA LEU A 249 40.80 12.63 24.87
C LEU A 249 41.51 12.64 23.51
N THR A 250 41.16 11.74 22.59
CA THR A 250 41.75 11.72 21.24
C THR A 250 41.21 12.82 20.34
N LEU A 251 40.11 13.49 20.75
CA LEU A 251 39.49 14.60 20.02
C LEU A 251 40.09 15.97 20.41
N GLY A 252 40.98 15.99 21.40
CA GLY A 252 41.57 17.20 21.96
C GLY A 252 40.87 17.68 23.23
N ALA A 253 41.64 18.36 24.09
CA ALA A 253 41.20 18.72 25.44
C ALA A 253 39.93 19.59 25.46
N ALA A 254 39.75 20.48 24.48
CA ALA A 254 38.57 21.33 24.39
C ALA A 254 37.28 20.52 24.13
N ILE A 255 37.32 19.55 23.21
CA ILE A 255 36.17 18.69 22.91
C ILE A 255 35.92 17.72 24.05
N ALA A 256 36.97 17.17 24.66
CA ALA A 256 36.83 16.32 25.84
C ALA A 256 36.09 17.03 26.99
N ALA A 257 36.44 18.30 27.26
CA ALA A 257 35.75 19.11 28.26
C ALA A 257 34.27 19.36 27.90
N GLN A 258 33.95 19.58 26.61
CA GLN A 258 32.56 19.72 26.14
C GLN A 258 31.76 18.42 26.30
N VAL A 259 32.35 17.28 25.97
CA VAL A 259 31.72 15.96 26.15
C VAL A 259 31.43 15.71 27.63
N GLN A 260 32.37 16.05 28.51
CA GLN A 260 32.17 15.91 29.95
C GLN A 260 31.06 16.84 30.47
N ALA A 261 31.03 18.10 30.04
CA ALA A 261 29.97 19.03 30.39
C ALA A 261 28.59 18.52 29.91
N ALA A 262 28.49 18.06 28.66
CA ALA A 262 27.24 17.54 28.10
C ALA A 262 26.75 16.28 28.85
N SER A 263 27.66 15.42 29.33
CA SER A 263 27.28 14.23 30.10
C SER A 263 26.59 14.51 31.44
N VAL A 264 26.82 15.69 32.02
CA VAL A 264 26.18 16.14 33.25
C VAL A 264 25.03 17.12 32.99
N GLY A 265 24.56 17.23 31.74
CA GLY A 265 23.47 18.11 31.32
C GLY A 265 23.84 19.60 31.28
N VAL A 266 25.12 19.91 31.07
CA VAL A 266 25.62 21.29 31.04
C VAL A 266 26.27 21.59 29.69
N GLY A 267 25.79 22.63 29.02
CA GLY A 267 26.34 23.08 27.73
C GLY A 267 25.72 22.36 26.54
N GLY A 268 26.37 22.44 25.37
CA GLY A 268 25.88 21.84 24.14
C GLY A 268 26.97 21.06 23.42
N LEU A 269 26.66 19.85 22.93
CA LEU A 269 27.57 19.03 22.14
C LEU A 269 27.03 18.84 20.74
N SER A 270 27.70 19.41 19.73
CA SER A 270 27.32 19.20 18.34
C SER A 270 27.71 17.80 17.87
N LEU A 271 26.73 17.11 17.30
CA LEU A 271 26.84 15.77 16.76
C LEU A 271 26.52 15.79 15.27
N GLN A 272 27.31 15.09 14.48
CA GLN A 272 27.01 14.81 13.09
C GLN A 272 27.31 13.35 12.78
N VAL A 273 26.34 12.65 12.20
CA VAL A 273 26.55 11.29 11.68
C VAL A 273 26.51 11.35 10.16
N ASN A 274 27.57 10.88 9.53
CA ASN A 274 27.66 10.78 8.07
C ASN A 274 27.78 9.31 7.68
N GLY A 275 27.19 8.94 6.55
CA GLY A 275 27.30 7.58 6.04
C GLY A 275 26.60 7.43 4.69
N ALA A 276 26.92 6.34 4.00
CA ALA A 276 26.27 5.96 2.75
C ALA A 276 25.14 4.97 3.06
N TRP A 277 23.96 5.17 2.47
CA TRP A 277 22.86 4.23 2.59
C TRP A 277 23.00 3.13 1.56
N ARG A 278 22.88 1.89 1.98
CA ARG A 278 22.59 0.76 1.11
C ARG A 278 21.15 0.33 1.36
N LEU A 279 20.33 0.42 0.32
CA LEU A 279 18.93 0.03 0.38
C LEU A 279 18.76 -1.23 -0.46
N ASP A 280 18.24 -2.29 0.15
CA ASP A 280 18.00 -3.56 -0.52
C ASP A 280 16.52 -3.93 -0.40
N ALA A 281 15.82 -3.99 -1.52
CA ALA A 281 14.46 -4.52 -1.62
C ALA A 281 14.56 -5.93 -2.22
N PRO A 282 14.54 -7.00 -1.40
CA PRO A 282 14.88 -8.35 -1.84
C PRO A 282 14.11 -8.81 -3.07
N GLY A 283 14.85 -9.22 -4.11
CA GLY A 283 14.27 -9.69 -5.37
C GLY A 283 13.67 -8.59 -6.27
N ILE A 284 13.76 -7.32 -5.88
CA ILE A 284 13.20 -6.19 -6.64
C ILE A 284 14.32 -5.26 -7.11
N ALA A 285 15.06 -4.66 -6.19
CA ALA A 285 16.10 -3.69 -6.50
C ALA A 285 17.06 -3.50 -5.33
N THR A 286 18.32 -3.21 -5.64
CA THR A 286 19.32 -2.76 -4.67
C THR A 286 19.90 -1.44 -5.14
N THR A 287 20.02 -0.45 -4.26
CA THR A 287 20.66 0.83 -4.57
C THR A 287 21.62 1.24 -3.47
N THR A 288 22.64 2.01 -3.83
CA THR A 288 23.55 2.65 -2.88
C THR A 288 23.46 4.14 -3.10
N LEU A 289 23.11 4.87 -2.04
CA LEU A 289 23.11 6.32 -2.02
C LEU A 289 24.47 6.77 -1.48
N GLY A 290 25.05 7.78 -2.13
CA GLY A 290 26.34 8.33 -1.73
C GLY A 290 26.33 8.82 -0.28
N ALA A 291 27.53 9.03 0.28
CA ALA A 291 27.66 9.49 1.66
C ALA A 291 26.95 10.84 1.85
N THR A 292 25.99 10.88 2.77
CA THR A 292 25.27 12.09 3.16
C THR A 292 25.35 12.29 4.67
N THR A 293 24.99 13.50 5.11
CA THR A 293 24.70 13.71 6.53
C THR A 293 23.39 13.01 6.86
N ILE A 294 23.50 11.89 7.56
CA ILE A 294 22.37 11.08 8.03
C ILE A 294 21.66 11.82 9.17
N LEU A 295 22.44 12.49 10.01
CA LEU A 295 21.94 13.20 11.18
C LEU A 295 22.85 14.38 11.53
N ARG A 296 22.24 15.49 11.92
CA ARG A 296 22.90 16.61 12.58
C ARG A 296 22.05 17.06 13.76
N ASP A 297 22.64 17.07 14.94
CA ASP A 297 21.93 17.45 16.17
C ASP A 297 22.87 18.09 17.20
N ALA A 298 22.31 18.60 18.29
CA ALA A 298 23.05 19.07 19.45
C ALA A 298 22.48 18.47 20.74
N LEU A 299 23.31 17.75 21.50
CA LEU A 299 22.95 17.33 22.85
C LEU A 299 22.87 18.58 23.72
N ARG A 300 21.79 18.70 24.51
CA ARG A 300 21.59 19.73 25.53
C ARG A 300 21.46 19.07 26.89
#